data_AF-A0A7V3CWI7-F1
#
_entry.id   AF-A0A7V3CWI7-F1
#
_cell.length_a   1.000
_cell.length_b   1.000
_cell.length_c   1.000
_cell.angle_alpha   90.00
_cell.angle_beta   90.00
_cell.angle_gamma   90.00
#
_symmetry.space_group_name_H-M   'P 1'
#
loop_
_entity.id
_entity.type
_entity.pdbx_description
1 polymer ?
#
loop_
_entity_poly.entity_id
_entity_poly.type
_entity_poly.pdbx_seq_one_letter_code
_entity_poly.pdbx_strand_id
1 'polypeptide(L)'
;MIPKLREQFNAQFSEIRYNAFLEELNSILKYPTDFRVCETPLFLSEEFNEELVKACDDITSQLIKKDFSDKSVNAIPKHLIVPNDTSHPVFLSLDFA
;
A
#
# COMPACT_ATOMS: atom_id res chain seq x y z
N MET A 1 -12.28 6.99 -5.57
CA MET A 1 -13.06 6.03 -4.74
C MET A 1 -14.54 6.27 -4.99
N ILE A 2 -15.38 5.23 -5.07
CA ILE A 2 -16.84 5.33 -5.31
C ILE A 2 -17.53 5.59 -3.95
N PRO A 3 -17.95 6.83 -3.62
CA PRO A 3 -18.38 7.19 -2.28
C PRO A 3 -19.66 6.44 -1.85
N LYS A 4 -20.60 6.29 -2.78
CA LYS A 4 -21.86 5.59 -2.54
C LYS A 4 -21.67 4.14 -2.08
N LEU A 5 -20.74 3.40 -2.68
CA LEU A 5 -20.46 2.01 -2.29
C LEU A 5 -19.77 1.96 -0.91
N ARG A 6 -18.86 2.89 -0.63
CA ARG A 6 -18.23 3.04 0.69
C ARG A 6 -19.25 3.31 1.78
N GLU A 7 -20.15 4.27 1.56
CA GLU A 7 -21.23 4.61 2.50
C GLU A 7 -22.17 3.43 2.73
N GLN A 8 -22.58 2.75 1.66
CA GLN A 8 -23.44 1.56 1.74
C GLN A 8 -22.79 0.41 2.50
N PHE A 9 -21.48 0.17 2.29
CA PHE A 9 -20.74 -0.86 3.01
C PHE A 9 -20.64 -0.51 4.50
N ASN A 10 -20.25 0.72 4.81
CA ASN A 10 -20.11 1.19 6.19
C ASN A 10 -21.44 1.15 6.95
N ALA A 11 -22.56 1.51 6.31
CA ALA A 11 -23.89 1.48 6.91
C ALA A 11 -24.39 0.06 7.24
N GLN A 12 -23.82 -0.97 6.59
CA GLN A 12 -24.17 -2.38 6.81
C GLN A 12 -23.25 -3.08 7.81
N PHE A 13 -22.26 -2.37 8.35
CA PHE A 13 -21.38 -2.90 9.38
C PHE A 13 -22.15 -3.20 10.66
N SER A 14 -21.82 -4.32 11.31
CA SER A 14 -22.21 -4.59 12.68
C SER A 14 -21.14 -5.43 13.38
N GLU A 15 -20.96 -5.21 14.68
CA GLU A 15 -20.00 -5.98 15.49
C GLU A 15 -20.30 -7.48 15.44
N ILE A 16 -21.58 -7.86 15.41
CA ILE A 16 -22.02 -9.26 15.31
C ILE A 16 -21.49 -9.91 14.03
N ARG A 17 -21.66 -9.25 12.87
CA ARG A 17 -21.17 -9.77 11.58
C ARG A 17 -19.65 -9.86 11.55
N TYR A 18 -18.97 -8.85 12.09
CA TYR A 18 -17.51 -8.82 12.14
C TYR A 18 -16.93 -9.93 13.04
N ASN A 19 -17.51 -10.15 14.22
CA ASN A 19 -17.08 -11.22 15.12
C ASN A 19 -17.31 -12.61 14.50
N ALA A 20 -18.46 -12.85 13.85
CA ALA A 20 -18.72 -14.10 13.15
C ALA A 20 -17.69 -14.36 12.03
N PHE A 21 -17.31 -13.32 11.28
CA PHE A 21 -16.25 -13.41 10.28
C PHE A 21 -14.88 -13.75 10.89
N LEU A 22 -14.51 -13.13 12.02
CA LEU A 22 -13.26 -13.47 12.72
C LEU A 22 -13.27 -14.91 13.26
N GLU A 23 -14.40 -15.39 13.78
CA GLU A 23 -14.54 -16.78 14.24
C GLU A 23 -14.36 -17.77 13.09
N GLU A 24 -15.00 -17.51 11.94
CA GLU A 24 -14.85 -18.31 10.73
C GLU A 24 -13.40 -18.32 10.24
N LEU A 25 -12.77 -17.15 10.14
CA LEU A 25 -11.38 -17.02 9.73
C LEU A 25 -10.44 -17.80 10.67
N ASN A 26 -10.65 -17.69 11.97
CA ASN A 26 -9.81 -18.37 12.95
C ASN A 26 -10.08 -19.88 13.01
N SER A 27 -11.26 -20.35 12.58
CA SER A 27 -11.60 -21.79 12.59
C SER A 27 -10.70 -22.65 11.68
N ILE A 28 -10.13 -22.05 10.63
CA ILE A 28 -9.24 -22.73 9.68
C ILE A 28 -7.76 -22.55 10.01
N LEU A 29 -7.42 -21.72 11.00
CA LEU A 29 -6.05 -21.43 11.40
C LEU A 29 -5.66 -22.27 12.62
N LYS A 30 -4.40 -22.71 12.66
CA LYS A 30 -3.86 -23.42 13.83
C LYS A 30 -3.77 -22.53 15.08
N TYR A 31 -3.59 -21.24 14.87
CA TYR A 31 -3.55 -20.19 15.89
C TYR A 31 -4.41 -19.02 15.42
N PRO A 32 -4.99 -18.23 16.33
CA PRO A 32 -5.70 -17.03 15.95
C PRO A 32 -4.84 -16.10 15.09
N THR A 33 -5.49 -15.38 14.18
CA THR A 33 -4.88 -14.39 13.31
C THR A 33 -4.08 -13.39 14.15
N ASP A 34 -2.80 -13.23 13.85
CA ASP A 34 -1.87 -12.35 14.58
C ASP A 34 -1.83 -10.91 14.03
N PHE A 35 -2.59 -10.64 12.97
CA PHE A 35 -2.75 -9.33 12.35
C PHE A 35 -4.20 -8.83 12.42
N ARG A 36 -4.36 -7.51 12.27
CA ARG A 36 -5.69 -6.89 12.21
C ARG A 36 -6.31 -7.15 10.85
N VAL A 37 -7.51 -7.74 10.84
CA VAL A 37 -8.27 -7.98 9.61
C VAL A 37 -9.05 -6.71 9.27
N CYS A 38 -8.43 -5.84 8.48
CA CYS A 38 -8.94 -4.49 8.21
C CYS A 38 -9.31 -4.22 6.75
N GLU A 39 -9.50 -5.26 5.93
CA GLU A 39 -9.73 -5.04 4.50
C GLU A 39 -11.21 -4.88 4.19
N THR A 40 -11.72 -3.69 4.49
CA THR A 40 -12.91 -3.23 3.78
C THR A 40 -12.57 -3.17 2.28
N PRO A 41 -13.45 -3.61 1.38
CA PRO A 41 -13.16 -3.61 -0.06
C PRO A 41 -12.73 -2.23 -0.57
N LEU A 42 -11.83 -2.21 -1.54
CA LEU A 42 -11.48 -0.99 -2.27
C LEU A 42 -12.52 -0.73 -3.35
N PHE A 43 -13.24 0.38 -3.23
CA PHE A 43 -14.21 0.84 -4.23
C PHE A 43 -13.54 1.88 -5.12
N LEU A 44 -12.71 1.46 -6.08
CA LEU A 44 -12.03 2.39 -6.99
C LEU A 44 -12.95 2.72 -8.17
N SER A 45 -13.09 4.01 -8.48
CA SER A 45 -13.66 4.44 -9.76
C SER A 45 -12.57 4.34 -10.83
N GLU A 46 -12.96 4.22 -12.10
CA GLU A 46 -12.01 4.20 -13.22
C GLU A 46 -11.12 5.45 -13.20
N GLU A 47 -11.73 6.64 -13.09
CA GLU A 47 -11.02 7.93 -12.96
C GLU A 47 -9.99 7.95 -11.82
N PHE A 48 -10.36 7.45 -10.64
CA PHE A 48 -9.45 7.45 -9.50
C PHE A 48 -8.33 6.42 -9.65
N ASN A 49 -8.61 5.30 -10.31
CA ASN A 49 -7.59 4.31 -10.64
C ASN A 49 -6.56 4.89 -11.63
N GLU A 50 -7.02 5.60 -12.65
CA GLU A 50 -6.14 6.32 -13.58
C GLU A 50 -5.29 7.39 -12.86
N GLU A 51 -5.88 8.12 -11.91
CA GLU A 51 -5.16 9.09 -11.09
C GLU A 51 -4.03 8.43 -10.28
N LEU A 52 -4.29 7.28 -9.64
CA LEU A 52 -3.28 6.53 -8.89
C LEU A 52 -2.14 6.04 -9.80
N VAL A 53 -2.46 5.49 -10.97
CA VAL A 53 -1.46 5.05 -11.95
C VAL A 53 -0.61 6.24 -12.42
N LYS A 54 -1.26 7.35 -12.75
CA LYS A 54 -0.55 8.57 -13.16
C LYS A 54 0.37 9.09 -12.05
N ALA A 55 -0.09 9.08 -10.80
CA ALA A 55 0.74 9.49 -9.67
C ALA A 55 1.98 8.58 -9.52
N CYS A 56 1.81 7.26 -9.67
CA CYS A 56 2.93 6.31 -9.68
C CYS A 56 3.93 6.60 -10.81
N ASP A 57 3.44 6.87 -12.02
CA ASP A 57 4.27 7.19 -13.18
C ASP A 57 5.01 8.51 -12.99
N ASP A 58 4.34 9.54 -12.46
CA ASP A 58 4.92 10.85 -12.18
C ASP A 58 6.01 10.79 -11.10
N ILE A 59 5.80 9.98 -10.04
CA ILE A 59 6.81 9.75 -9.00
C ILE A 59 7.99 8.96 -9.58
N THR A 60 7.71 7.85 -10.27
CA THR A 60 8.75 7.01 -10.86
C THR A 60 9.61 7.80 -11.84
N SER A 61 8.99 8.65 -12.68
CA SER A 61 9.67 9.52 -13.63
C SER A 61 10.61 10.53 -12.97
N GLN A 62 10.37 10.91 -11.72
CA GLN A 62 11.29 11.73 -10.94
C GLN A 62 12.42 10.91 -10.33
N LEU A 63 12.10 9.73 -9.78
CA LEU A 63 13.08 8.85 -9.13
C LEU A 63 14.16 8.32 -10.09
N ILE A 64 13.81 8.06 -11.36
CA ILE A 64 14.76 7.52 -12.34
C ILE A 64 15.73 8.58 -12.89
N LYS A 65 15.56 9.86 -12.56
CA LYS A 65 16.45 10.91 -13.04
C LYS A 65 17.80 10.81 -12.34
N LYS A 66 18.88 10.94 -13.12
CA LYS A 66 20.25 10.91 -12.59
C LYS A 66 20.46 11.95 -11.49
N ASP A 67 19.89 13.15 -11.64
CA ASP A 67 20.06 14.22 -10.66
C ASP A 67 19.40 13.91 -9.31
N PHE A 68 18.31 13.14 -9.30
CA PHE A 68 17.68 12.66 -8.07
C PHE A 68 18.60 11.67 -7.35
N SER A 69 19.13 10.68 -8.08
CA SER A 69 20.08 9.69 -7.54
C SER A 69 21.34 10.35 -6.96
N ASP A 70 21.93 11.32 -7.68
CA ASP A 70 23.12 12.04 -7.21
C ASP A 70 22.84 12.80 -5.89
N LYS A 71 21.61 13.34 -5.73
CA LYS A 71 21.20 14.05 -4.50
C LYS A 71 20.86 13.10 -3.36
N SER A 72 20.26 11.94 -3.65
CA SER A 72 19.79 10.99 -2.64
C SER A 72 20.92 10.32 -1.86
N VAL A 73 22.11 10.18 -2.46
CA VAL A 73 23.31 9.64 -1.79
C VAL A 73 23.61 10.37 -0.47
N ASN A 74 23.39 11.69 -0.42
CA ASN A 74 23.65 12.48 0.77
C ASN A 74 22.66 12.20 1.93
N ALA A 75 21.53 11.55 1.65
CA ALA A 75 20.57 11.14 2.67
C ALA A 75 20.95 9.83 3.36
N ILE A 76 21.91 9.07 2.80
CA ILE A 76 22.37 7.79 3.37
C ILE A 76 23.42 8.06 4.45
N PRO A 77 23.23 7.62 5.70
CA PRO A 77 24.27 7.68 6.72
C PRO A 77 25.54 6.97 6.27
N LYS A 78 26.71 7.61 6.44
CA LYS A 78 27.99 7.11 5.91
C LYS A 78 28.31 5.65 6.27
N HIS A 79 27.89 5.18 7.43
CA HIS A 79 28.14 3.81 7.92
C HIS A 79 27.19 2.75 7.32
N LEU A 80 26.17 3.16 6.55
CA LEU A 80 25.22 2.30 5.86
C LEU A 80 25.50 2.21 4.35
N ILE A 81 26.58 2.84 3.87
CA ILE A 81 27.00 2.73 2.47
C ILE A 81 27.56 1.33 2.25
N VAL A 82 26.92 0.56 1.37
CA VAL A 82 27.32 -0.79 0.99
C VAL A 82 28.02 -0.78 -0.38
N PRO A 83 29.01 -1.65 -0.63
CA PRO A 83 29.63 -1.77 -1.95
C PRO A 83 28.66 -2.37 -2.97
N ASN A 84 28.92 -2.12 -4.27
CA ASN A 84 28.17 -2.64 -5.42
C ASN A 84 26.71 -2.16 -5.53
N ASP A 85 26.46 -0.88 -5.24
CA ASP A 85 25.15 -0.26 -5.49
C ASP A 85 24.81 -0.26 -6.99
N THR A 86 23.55 -0.51 -7.32
CA THR A 86 23.08 -0.65 -8.71
C THR A 86 22.34 0.61 -9.15
N SER A 87 22.34 0.91 -10.45
CA SER A 87 21.65 2.08 -10.99
C SER A 87 20.12 2.02 -10.86
N HIS A 88 19.57 0.84 -10.55
CA HIS A 88 18.15 0.62 -10.32
C HIS A 88 17.94 -0.11 -9.00
N PRO A 89 16.86 0.19 -8.26
CA PRO A 89 16.50 -0.56 -7.07
C PRO A 89 16.10 -1.98 -7.45
N VAL A 90 16.38 -2.93 -6.57
CA VAL A 90 15.88 -4.33 -6.70
C VAL A 90 14.35 -4.36 -6.63
N PHE A 91 13.76 -3.45 -5.85
CA PHE A 91 12.32 -3.33 -5.68
C PHE A 91 11.93 -1.88 -5.37
N LEU A 92 10.83 -1.41 -5.95
CA LEU A 92 10.23 -0.11 -5.67
C LEU A 92 8.78 -0.32 -5.24
N SER A 93 8.43 0.20 -4.06
CA SER A 93 7.06 0.26 -3.57
C SER A 93 6.66 1.71 -3.41
N LEU A 94 5.51 2.07 -3.94
CA LEU A 94 4.88 3.37 -3.70
C LEU A 94 3.63 3.12 -2.88
N ASP A 95 3.61 3.69 -1.68
CA ASP A 95 2.52 3.57 -0.72
C ASP A 95 1.75 4.88 -0.66
N PHE A 96 0.42 4.79 -0.69
CA PHE A 96 -0.48 5.94 -0.62
C PHE A 96 -1.18 5.91 0.74
N ALA A 97 -1.08 7.02 1.47
CA ALA A 97 -1.65 7.20 2.80
C ALA A 97 -3.18 7.37 2.79
#